data_AF-A0A3M8FW37-F1
#
_entry.id   AF-A0A3M8FW37-F1
#
_cell.length_a   1.000
_cell.length_b   1.000
_cell.length_c   1.000
_cell.angle_alpha   90.00
_cell.angle_beta   90.00
_cell.angle_gamma   90.00
#
_symmetry.space_group_name_H-M   'P 1'
#
loop_
_entity.id
_entity.type
_entity.pdbx_description
1 polymer ?
#
loop_
_entity_poly.entity_id
_entity_poly.type
_entity_poly.pdbx_seq_one_letter_code
_entity_poly.pdbx_strand_id
1 'polypeptide(L)'
;MTRCSTVVLSATVLLAASSHAQPTAAPFDLPAGNGADFVRFGTDDFGGGDAISILPLPIDGSTFEIGDASIAGATDAYDGVFELGVLINGVDGFTLADDDGVLNLIATAEGTRVVLDATASPVPPSGFSIAAEHFVFANEPLARLLFSITNESGQEAMIQVEMGSDSGTGGTPFDAATASGDMVVDASDTWIIRTDTSGISKIPDPIQIHSYFGEGAPVTPTIVRIDPADDDDSQVLFDLLVQDGETQSLIFYIGVADPVAPTGLTEAIALADRLDASGDQLRLDGLLAGIGPATANTVVNYLIDEPCPADTNGDGVVSPADFSAWIDAFNNQLPACDQNGDGQCDPTDFTAWVANFNNGC
;
A
#
# COMPACT_ATOMS: atom_id res chain seq x y z
N MET A 1 32.76 26.80 -7.18
CA MET A 1 31.60 26.32 -6.43
C MET A 1 30.93 25.28 -7.32
N THR A 2 31.26 24.02 -7.06
CA THR A 2 30.76 22.86 -7.81
C THR A 2 29.32 22.63 -7.38
N ARG A 3 28.37 22.72 -8.31
CA ARG A 3 26.97 22.35 -8.05
C ARG A 3 26.87 20.83 -8.24
N CYS A 4 26.47 20.11 -7.21
CA CYS A 4 25.97 18.74 -7.37
C CYS A 4 24.61 18.82 -8.07
N SER A 5 24.45 18.03 -9.13
CA SER A 5 23.15 17.69 -9.67
C SER A 5 22.58 16.56 -8.82
N THR A 6 21.38 16.74 -8.27
CA THR A 6 20.62 15.71 -7.56
C THR A 6 19.73 15.01 -8.58
N VAL A 7 19.80 13.68 -8.62
CA VAL A 7 18.93 12.82 -9.43
C VAL A 7 17.76 12.42 -8.54
N VAL A 8 16.53 12.62 -9.01
CA VAL A 8 15.29 12.24 -8.30
C VAL A 8 14.73 11.03 -9.04
N LEU A 9 14.48 9.94 -8.33
CA LEU A 9 13.87 8.72 -8.87
C LEU A 9 12.57 8.48 -8.11
N SER A 10 11.44 8.73 -8.76
CA SER A 10 10.12 8.27 -8.29
C SER A 10 9.99 6.77 -8.57
N ALA A 11 9.44 6.02 -7.60
CA ALA A 11 9.21 4.60 -7.72
C ALA A 11 7.77 4.29 -8.14
N THR A 12 7.46 4.55 -9.40
CA THR A 12 6.22 4.13 -10.08
C THR A 12 6.11 2.61 -10.21
N VAL A 13 5.26 1.97 -9.40
CA VAL A 13 4.85 0.57 -9.64
C VAL A 13 3.72 0.56 -10.67
N LEU A 14 4.06 0.30 -11.93
CA LEU A 14 3.06 0.17 -12.99
C LEU A 14 2.40 -1.23 -12.94
N LEU A 15 1.15 -1.27 -12.47
CA LEU A 15 0.27 -2.44 -12.62
C LEU A 15 -0.30 -2.45 -14.05
N ALA A 16 0.44 -3.03 -15.00
CA ALA A 16 -0.07 -3.23 -16.35
C ALA A 16 -1.06 -4.41 -16.38
N ALA A 17 -2.36 -4.14 -16.25
CA ALA A 17 -3.39 -5.11 -16.57
C ALA A 17 -3.42 -5.33 -18.09
N SER A 18 -2.68 -6.32 -18.59
CA SER A 18 -2.89 -6.75 -19.98
C SER A 18 -4.25 -7.43 -20.06
N SER A 19 -5.24 -6.74 -20.64
CA SER A 19 -6.48 -7.38 -21.05
C SER A 19 -6.15 -8.69 -21.78
N HIS A 20 -6.82 -9.79 -21.41
CA HIS A 20 -6.80 -11.12 -22.07
C HIS A 20 -5.93 -12.26 -21.47
N ALA A 21 -5.98 -12.54 -20.16
CA ALA A 21 -5.76 -13.93 -19.71
C ALA A 21 -6.44 -14.26 -18.38
N GLN A 22 -7.45 -15.14 -18.43
CA GLN A 22 -7.90 -15.90 -17.27
C GLN A 22 -6.72 -16.74 -16.71
N PRO A 23 -6.52 -16.82 -15.39
CA PRO A 23 -5.38 -17.53 -14.79
C PRO A 23 -5.70 -19.04 -14.71
N THR A 24 -5.68 -19.72 -15.86
CA THR A 24 -5.72 -21.18 -15.90
C THR A 24 -4.74 -21.74 -16.93
N ALA A 25 -3.44 -21.63 -16.65
CA ALA A 25 -2.39 -22.62 -16.97
C ALA A 25 -0.99 -22.01 -16.83
N ALA A 26 -0.15 -22.59 -15.98
CA ALA A 26 1.30 -22.39 -15.97
C ALA A 26 1.98 -23.06 -17.19
N PRO A 27 3.26 -22.76 -17.50
CA PRO A 27 4.01 -21.53 -17.29
C PRO A 27 4.09 -20.72 -18.60
N PHE A 28 4.20 -19.39 -18.49
CA PHE A 28 4.35 -18.51 -19.64
C PHE A 28 5.79 -18.57 -20.16
N ASP A 29 6.01 -19.21 -21.32
CA ASP A 29 7.29 -19.13 -22.04
C ASP A 29 7.40 -17.75 -22.72
N LEU A 30 8.13 -16.83 -22.10
CA LEU A 30 8.53 -15.56 -22.72
C LEU A 30 9.61 -15.82 -23.78
N PRO A 31 9.55 -15.20 -24.97
CA PRO A 31 10.52 -15.49 -26.03
C PRO A 31 11.93 -15.07 -25.62
N ALA A 32 12.87 -16.01 -25.63
CA ALA A 32 14.29 -15.73 -25.47
C ALA A 32 14.81 -14.88 -26.64
N GLY A 33 14.92 -13.57 -26.44
CA GLY A 33 15.38 -12.63 -27.45
C GLY A 33 16.00 -11.37 -26.85
N ASN A 34 17.32 -11.42 -26.62
CA ASN A 34 18.23 -10.29 -26.42
C ASN A 34 17.85 -9.26 -25.34
N GLY A 35 18.23 -9.56 -24.09
CA GLY A 35 18.57 -8.57 -23.06
C GLY A 35 17.55 -7.45 -22.84
N ALA A 36 16.50 -7.75 -22.07
CA ALA A 36 15.51 -6.76 -21.67
C ALA A 36 14.74 -7.29 -20.45
N ASP A 37 15.40 -7.32 -19.28
CA ASP A 37 14.71 -7.19 -18.00
C ASP A 37 14.17 -5.76 -17.93
N PHE A 38 12.86 -5.56 -17.82
CA PHE A 38 12.30 -4.23 -17.61
C PHE A 38 11.05 -4.29 -16.72
N VAL A 39 11.27 -4.01 -15.43
CA VAL A 39 10.42 -3.04 -14.73
C VAL A 39 10.92 -1.67 -15.21
N ARG A 40 10.19 -1.03 -16.13
CA ARG A 40 10.48 0.36 -16.50
C ARG A 40 9.72 1.26 -15.54
N PHE A 41 10.45 1.92 -14.66
CA PHE A 41 10.02 3.17 -14.04
C PHE A 41 10.21 4.25 -15.10
N GLY A 42 9.10 4.73 -15.68
CA GLY A 42 9.14 5.77 -16.68
C GLY A 42 9.55 7.09 -16.03
N THR A 43 10.64 7.68 -16.51
CA THR A 43 10.66 9.13 -16.72
C THR A 43 10.17 9.33 -18.15
N ASP A 44 9.25 10.24 -18.33
CA ASP A 44 8.73 10.58 -19.64
C ASP A 44 9.84 11.12 -20.56
N ASP A 45 9.71 10.75 -21.83
CA ASP A 45 10.54 11.25 -22.92
C ASP A 45 9.88 12.55 -23.42
N PHE A 46 9.86 13.60 -22.61
CA PHE A 46 9.54 14.93 -23.11
C PHE A 46 10.76 15.51 -23.84
N GLY A 47 10.66 15.53 -25.17
CA GLY A 47 11.63 16.19 -26.03
C GLY A 47 11.88 17.64 -25.63
N GLY A 48 12.93 17.85 -24.83
CA GLY A 48 13.57 19.15 -24.62
C GLY A 48 13.33 19.82 -23.27
N GLY A 49 13.84 19.24 -22.18
CA GLY A 49 14.12 19.96 -20.94
C GLY A 49 13.88 19.12 -19.69
N ASP A 50 14.96 18.58 -19.13
CA ASP A 50 14.97 17.84 -17.86
C ASP A 50 14.32 18.67 -16.73
N ALA A 51 13.11 18.31 -16.32
CA ALA A 51 12.48 18.83 -15.12
C ALA A 51 11.64 17.74 -14.46
N ILE A 52 12.22 17.02 -13.49
CA ILE A 52 11.46 16.40 -12.39
C ILE A 52 11.36 17.49 -11.33
N SER A 53 10.17 18.09 -11.20
CA SER A 53 9.96 19.24 -10.33
C SER A 53 9.63 18.81 -8.91
N ILE A 54 10.62 18.84 -8.03
CA ILE A 54 10.39 19.19 -6.62
C ILE A 54 10.26 20.72 -6.58
N LEU A 55 9.03 21.23 -6.42
CA LEU A 55 8.81 22.57 -5.90
C LEU A 55 8.45 22.46 -4.42
N PRO A 56 8.94 23.38 -3.57
CA PRO A 56 8.50 23.45 -2.19
C PRO A 56 6.99 23.65 -2.17
N LEU A 57 6.26 22.80 -1.45
CA LEU A 57 4.80 22.88 -1.32
C LEU A 57 4.44 24.26 -0.75
N PRO A 58 3.75 25.14 -1.50
CA PRO A 58 3.05 26.24 -0.89
C PRO A 58 1.76 25.67 -0.30
N ILE A 59 1.46 26.05 0.94
CA ILE A 59 0.22 25.77 1.69
C ILE A 59 -1.02 26.45 1.03
N ASP A 60 -0.97 26.74 -0.27
CA ASP A 60 -1.86 27.68 -0.98
C ASP A 60 -2.45 27.10 -2.29
N GLY A 61 -2.43 25.78 -2.49
CA GLY A 61 -3.18 25.10 -3.56
C GLY A 61 -2.59 25.23 -4.97
N SER A 62 -1.29 24.95 -5.14
CA SER A 62 -0.72 24.68 -6.47
C SER A 62 -0.71 23.18 -6.75
N THR A 63 -1.07 22.83 -7.98
CA THR A 63 -1.25 21.46 -8.51
C THR A 63 0.00 20.60 -8.38
N PHE A 64 -0.23 19.35 -8.02
CA PHE A 64 0.67 18.23 -8.13
C PHE A 64 0.62 17.75 -9.59
N GLU A 65 1.73 17.33 -10.19
CA GLU A 65 1.74 16.92 -11.61
C GLU A 65 2.55 15.61 -11.74
N ILE A 66 1.85 14.48 -11.87
CA ILE A 66 2.42 13.22 -12.37
C ILE A 66 2.26 13.23 -13.90
N GLY A 67 3.29 12.84 -14.65
CA GLY A 67 3.23 12.82 -16.12
C GLY A 67 2.57 11.56 -16.68
N ASP A 68 1.75 11.71 -17.74
CA ASP A 68 1.01 10.64 -18.41
C ASP A 68 1.86 9.37 -18.69
N ALA A 69 1.56 8.26 -18.00
CA ALA A 69 1.99 6.96 -18.47
C ALA A 69 0.99 6.43 -19.51
N SER A 70 1.47 5.94 -20.66
CA SER A 70 0.61 5.35 -21.69
C SER A 70 1.14 4.00 -22.19
N ILE A 71 0.21 3.06 -22.42
CA ILE A 71 0.48 1.84 -23.20
C ILE A 71 -0.06 2.02 -24.62
N ALA A 72 0.57 1.37 -25.61
CA ALA A 72 0.17 1.52 -27.01
C ALA A 72 -1.31 1.15 -27.24
N GLY A 73 -2.16 2.17 -27.42
CA GLY A 73 -3.61 2.03 -27.66
C GLY A 73 -4.50 2.50 -26.51
N ALA A 74 -3.95 2.71 -25.31
CA ALA A 74 -4.59 3.47 -24.26
C ALA A 74 -4.03 4.89 -24.29
N THR A 75 -4.93 5.88 -24.31
CA THR A 75 -4.56 7.26 -24.03
C THR A 75 -4.53 7.40 -22.51
N ASP A 76 -3.67 8.26 -21.95
CA ASP A 76 -3.68 8.87 -20.59
C ASP A 76 -3.82 8.01 -19.30
N ALA A 77 -4.48 6.86 -19.35
CA ALA A 77 -5.07 6.08 -18.26
C ALA A 77 -4.18 5.47 -17.15
N TYR A 78 -2.87 5.66 -17.18
CA TYR A 78 -1.94 4.82 -16.40
C TYR A 78 -1.00 5.58 -15.46
N ASP A 79 -1.26 6.85 -15.17
CA ASP A 79 -0.54 7.59 -14.13
C ASP A 79 -0.94 7.22 -12.69
N GLY A 80 -1.90 6.29 -12.53
CA GLY A 80 -2.40 5.58 -11.31
C GLY A 80 -1.35 5.11 -10.30
N VAL A 81 -0.47 6.02 -9.94
CA VAL A 81 0.75 5.88 -9.17
C VAL A 81 0.47 6.60 -7.88
N PHE A 82 0.54 5.85 -6.78
CA PHE A 82 0.71 6.50 -5.50
C PHE A 82 2.09 7.15 -5.47
N GLU A 83 2.11 8.45 -5.24
CA GLU A 83 3.31 9.15 -4.82
C GLU A 83 3.14 9.53 -3.34
N LEU A 84 4.15 9.18 -2.57
CA LEU A 84 4.21 9.51 -1.16
C LEU A 84 4.91 10.85 -0.98
N GLY A 85 4.21 11.80 -0.35
CA GLY A 85 4.80 12.98 0.25
C GLY A 85 4.90 12.84 1.77
N VAL A 86 6.07 13.04 2.37
CA VAL A 86 6.19 13.10 3.84
C VAL A 86 6.53 14.52 4.28
N LEU A 87 5.61 15.15 5.00
CA LEU A 87 5.72 16.50 5.54
C LEU A 87 6.01 16.47 7.04
N ILE A 88 7.22 16.88 7.44
CA ILE A 88 7.58 16.91 8.87
C ILE A 88 7.46 18.34 9.38
N ASN A 89 6.53 18.57 10.32
CA ASN A 89 6.23 19.90 10.88
C ASN A 89 5.87 20.97 9.83
N GLY A 90 5.24 20.59 8.71
CA GLY A 90 4.84 21.52 7.64
C GLY A 90 6.02 22.11 6.86
N VAL A 91 7.17 21.45 6.87
CA VAL A 91 8.34 21.78 6.04
C VAL A 91 8.48 20.73 4.93
N ASP A 92 8.82 21.21 3.73
CA ASP A 92 8.84 20.53 2.43
C ASP A 92 9.04 19.00 2.43
N GLY A 93 8.25 18.36 1.56
CA GLY A 93 8.16 16.93 1.35
C GLY A 93 9.51 16.25 1.09
N PHE A 94 9.71 15.09 1.71
CA PHE A 94 10.76 14.15 1.33
C PHE A 94 10.25 13.22 0.20
N THR A 95 11.03 13.10 -0.87
CA THR A 95 10.80 12.09 -1.93
C THR A 95 11.76 10.92 -1.70
N LEU A 96 11.22 9.71 -1.64
CA LEU A 96 12.01 8.49 -1.61
C LEU A 96 12.70 8.30 -2.96
N ALA A 97 14.03 8.26 -2.95
CA ALA A 97 14.83 7.92 -4.12
C ALA A 97 15.66 6.66 -3.84
N ASP A 98 15.83 5.83 -4.87
CA ASP A 98 16.79 4.72 -4.84
C ASP A 98 18.19 5.26 -5.15
N ASP A 99 18.95 5.59 -4.10
CA ASP A 99 20.21 6.33 -4.24
C ASP A 99 21.38 5.54 -4.82
N ASP A 100 21.33 4.20 -4.74
CA ASP A 100 22.33 3.36 -5.39
C ASP A 100 21.94 3.00 -6.83
N GLY A 101 20.71 3.35 -7.24
CA GLY A 101 20.13 3.01 -8.53
C GLY A 101 19.97 1.50 -8.75
N VAL A 102 20.00 0.72 -7.66
CA VAL A 102 19.85 -0.73 -7.63
C VAL A 102 18.58 -1.08 -6.87
N LEU A 103 17.50 -1.17 -7.62
CA LEU A 103 16.25 -1.64 -7.10
C LEU A 103 16.35 -3.08 -6.57
N ASN A 104 16.17 -3.23 -5.26
CA ASN A 104 16.18 -4.54 -4.62
C ASN A 104 14.84 -5.25 -4.85
N LEU A 105 14.77 -6.03 -5.93
CA LEU A 105 13.65 -6.92 -6.25
C LEU A 105 13.82 -8.26 -5.54
N ILE A 106 12.85 -8.59 -4.69
CA ILE A 106 12.80 -9.86 -3.95
C ILE A 106 11.52 -10.59 -4.37
N ALA A 107 11.66 -11.59 -5.24
CA ALA A 107 10.55 -12.45 -5.64
C ALA A 107 10.26 -13.52 -4.57
N THR A 108 8.99 -13.69 -4.22
CA THR A 108 8.47 -14.75 -3.34
C THR A 108 7.41 -15.58 -4.07
N ALA A 109 6.82 -16.58 -3.41
CA ALA A 109 5.73 -17.34 -4.00
C ALA A 109 4.42 -16.52 -4.05
N GLU A 110 4.27 -15.57 -3.14
CA GLU A 110 3.10 -14.73 -2.93
C GLU A 110 3.13 -13.46 -3.78
N GLY A 111 4.31 -12.99 -4.19
CA GLY A 111 4.45 -11.76 -4.95
C GLY A 111 5.88 -11.30 -5.17
N THR A 112 6.03 -10.06 -5.63
CA THR A 112 7.34 -9.40 -5.77
C THR A 112 7.42 -8.22 -4.82
N ARG A 113 8.43 -8.24 -3.96
CA ARG A 113 8.73 -7.19 -2.99
C ARG A 113 9.82 -6.28 -3.53
N VAL A 114 9.62 -4.98 -3.39
CA VAL A 114 10.54 -3.92 -3.77
C VAL A 114 10.81 -3.07 -2.54
N VAL A 115 12.06 -3.03 -2.09
CA VAL A 115 12.45 -2.24 -0.91
C VAL A 115 13.19 -1.00 -1.37
N LEU A 116 12.68 0.15 -0.95
CA LEU A 116 13.29 1.46 -1.14
C LEU A 116 13.80 1.92 0.23
N ASP A 117 15.11 2.06 0.36
CA ASP A 117 15.74 2.55 1.57
C ASP A 117 16.30 3.96 1.28
N ALA A 118 15.80 4.96 2.02
CA ALA A 118 16.22 6.35 1.91
C ALA A 118 17.63 6.53 2.49
N THR A 119 18.65 5.97 1.85
CA THR A 119 20.03 5.99 2.37
C THR A 119 20.85 7.17 1.88
N ALA A 120 20.38 7.90 0.87
CA ALA A 120 20.96 9.15 0.41
C ALA A 120 19.89 10.14 -0.10
N SER A 121 20.38 11.29 -0.54
CA SER A 121 19.66 12.55 -0.73
C SER A 121 18.31 12.48 -1.46
N PRO A 122 17.24 13.17 -0.99
CA PRO A 122 17.24 14.14 0.11
C PRO A 122 17.47 13.49 1.48
N VAL A 123 18.19 14.16 2.37
CA VAL A 123 18.33 13.63 3.74
C VAL A 123 16.96 13.76 4.38
N PRO A 124 16.35 12.69 4.92
CA PRO A 124 15.11 12.83 5.67
C PRO A 124 15.29 13.93 6.74
N PRO A 125 14.23 14.66 7.11
CA PRO A 125 14.35 15.76 8.06
C PRO A 125 15.11 15.28 9.30
N SER A 126 16.07 16.09 9.77
CA SER A 126 17.04 15.64 10.78
C SER A 126 16.35 14.96 11.96
N GLY A 127 16.67 13.69 12.19
CA GLY A 127 16.06 12.89 13.26
C GLY A 127 14.90 12.00 12.82
N PHE A 128 14.74 11.69 11.53
CA PHE A 128 13.84 10.63 11.08
C PHE A 128 14.52 9.73 10.06
N SER A 129 14.13 8.45 10.04
CA SER A 129 14.41 7.53 8.95
C SER A 129 13.10 7.03 8.36
N ILE A 130 13.05 6.92 7.03
CA ILE A 130 11.85 6.54 6.28
C ILE A 130 12.23 5.35 5.40
N ALA A 131 11.44 4.28 5.46
CA ALA A 131 11.57 3.14 4.58
C ALA A 131 10.24 2.92 3.84
N ALA A 132 10.31 2.54 2.57
CA ALA A 132 9.14 2.15 1.80
C ALA A 132 9.32 0.77 1.19
N GLU A 133 8.23 0.01 1.21
CA GLU A 133 8.15 -1.29 0.58
C GLU A 133 6.93 -1.31 -0.34
N HIS A 134 7.14 -1.75 -1.57
CA HIS A 134 6.05 -2.10 -2.47
C HIS A 134 5.99 -3.62 -2.61
N PHE A 135 4.79 -4.18 -2.58
CA PHE A 135 4.55 -5.60 -2.75
C PHE A 135 3.47 -5.81 -3.81
N VAL A 136 3.83 -6.41 -4.94
CA VAL A 136 2.89 -6.75 -6.02
C VAL A 136 2.47 -8.20 -5.87
N PHE A 137 1.17 -8.46 -5.71
CA PHE A 137 0.65 -9.80 -5.50
C PHE A 137 0.71 -10.63 -6.78
N ALA A 138 1.09 -11.91 -6.67
CA ALA A 138 1.27 -12.77 -7.85
C ALA A 138 -0.06 -13.19 -8.51
N ASN A 139 -1.15 -13.25 -7.74
CA ASN A 139 -2.42 -13.82 -8.16
C ASN A 139 -3.60 -12.83 -8.08
N GLU A 140 -3.33 -11.58 -7.74
CA GLU A 140 -4.34 -10.52 -7.64
C GLU A 140 -3.82 -9.27 -8.36
N PRO A 141 -4.69 -8.50 -9.05
CA PRO A 141 -4.32 -7.23 -9.69
C PRO A 141 -4.22 -6.13 -8.63
N LEU A 142 -3.34 -6.35 -7.66
CA LEU A 142 -3.23 -5.60 -6.42
C LEU A 142 -1.75 -5.35 -6.11
N ALA A 143 -1.46 -4.17 -5.57
CA ALA A 143 -0.21 -3.84 -4.93
C ALA A 143 -0.48 -3.32 -3.52
N ARG A 144 0.44 -3.62 -2.60
CA ARG A 144 0.50 -3.05 -1.26
C ARG A 144 1.71 -2.14 -1.16
N LEU A 145 1.53 -0.98 -0.56
CA LEU A 145 2.59 -0.07 -0.19
C LEU A 145 2.67 -0.04 1.34
N LEU A 146 3.87 -0.15 1.88
CA LEU A 146 4.14 -0.07 3.31
C LEU A 146 5.19 1.01 3.52
N PHE A 147 4.82 2.06 4.25
CA PHE A 147 5.71 3.14 4.64
C PHE A 147 5.99 3.04 6.12
N SER A 148 7.26 3.07 6.51
CA SER A 148 7.69 3.03 7.91
C SER A 148 8.50 4.27 8.22
N ILE A 149 8.14 4.96 9.30
CA ILE A 149 8.76 6.19 9.74
C ILE A 149 9.27 5.96 11.16
N THR A 150 10.59 6.06 11.33
CA THR A 150 11.24 5.94 12.64
C THR A 150 11.68 7.32 13.10
N ASN A 151 11.28 7.72 14.31
CA ASN A 151 11.73 8.96 14.92
C ASN A 151 13.04 8.73 15.68
N GLU A 152 14.09 9.39 15.23
CA GLU A 152 15.46 9.37 15.78
C GLU A 152 15.87 10.75 16.31
N SER A 153 14.91 11.66 16.50
CA SER A 153 15.18 13.07 16.81
C SER A 153 15.57 13.30 18.27
N GLY A 154 15.40 12.31 19.14
CA GLY A 154 15.61 12.44 20.58
C GLY A 154 14.39 12.98 21.34
N GLN A 155 13.28 13.29 20.67
CA GLN A 155 12.04 13.84 21.25
C GLN A 155 10.80 13.32 20.49
N GLU A 156 9.63 13.35 21.14
CA GLU A 156 8.33 13.11 20.47
C GLU A 156 8.08 14.16 19.38
N ALA A 157 7.48 13.75 18.26
CA ALA A 157 7.18 14.63 17.13
C ALA A 157 5.84 14.32 16.46
N MET A 158 5.20 15.37 15.95
CA MET A 158 4.06 15.26 15.02
C MET A 158 4.58 15.23 13.58
N ILE A 159 4.14 14.24 12.81
CA ILE A 159 4.50 14.02 11.42
C ILE A 159 3.21 14.04 10.60
N GLN A 160 3.21 14.77 9.49
CA GLN A 160 2.12 14.70 8.52
C GLN A 160 2.56 13.84 7.35
N VAL A 161 1.83 12.77 7.08
CA VAL A 161 2.08 11.90 5.93
C VAL A 161 0.99 12.17 4.90
N GLU A 162 1.41 12.52 3.70
CA GLU A 162 0.54 12.77 2.58
C GLU A 162 0.71 11.65 1.54
N MET A 163 -0.40 11.03 1.15
CA MET A 163 -0.46 10.13 0.01
C MET A 163 -1.18 10.85 -1.12
N GLY A 164 -0.45 11.12 -2.19
CA GLY A 164 -0.99 11.62 -3.44
C GLY A 164 -1.20 10.47 -4.42
N SER A 165 -2.21 10.57 -5.26
CA SER A 165 -2.31 9.74 -6.46
C SER A 165 -2.91 10.53 -7.59
N ASP A 166 -2.37 10.33 -8.77
CA ASP A 166 -3.01 10.80 -9.99
C ASP A 166 -3.87 9.65 -10.57
N SER A 167 -5.08 9.97 -11.01
CA SER A 167 -5.97 9.03 -11.70
C SER A 167 -5.99 9.22 -13.22
N GLY A 168 -5.40 10.29 -13.74
CA GLY A 168 -5.09 10.48 -15.16
C GLY A 168 -6.22 10.89 -16.04
N THR A 169 -7.08 11.78 -15.55
CA THR A 169 -8.34 12.05 -16.22
C THR A 169 -8.37 13.44 -16.81
N GLY A 170 -8.57 13.53 -18.13
CA GLY A 170 -8.69 14.80 -18.84
C GLY A 170 -10.01 15.58 -18.63
N GLY A 171 -10.48 15.78 -17.39
CA GLY A 171 -11.41 16.87 -17.05
C GLY A 171 -12.92 16.61 -17.12
N THR A 172 -13.43 15.46 -16.66
CA THR A 172 -14.90 15.24 -16.48
C THR A 172 -15.21 14.38 -15.25
N PRO A 173 -16.41 14.54 -14.62
CA PRO A 173 -16.70 13.93 -13.33
C PRO A 173 -16.66 12.40 -13.40
N PHE A 174 -15.74 11.85 -12.64
CA PHE A 174 -15.57 10.45 -12.30
C PHE A 174 -16.86 9.84 -11.73
N ASP A 175 -17.12 8.58 -12.10
CA ASP A 175 -17.97 7.72 -11.30
C ASP A 175 -17.11 7.19 -10.14
N ALA A 176 -17.15 7.89 -9.00
CA ALA A 176 -16.55 7.41 -7.76
C ALA A 176 -17.53 6.52 -7.01
N ALA A 177 -17.09 5.33 -6.62
CA ALA A 177 -17.68 4.61 -5.49
C ALA A 177 -16.79 4.84 -4.28
N THR A 178 -17.40 5.06 -3.13
CA THR A 178 -16.70 5.27 -1.87
C THR A 178 -17.16 4.26 -0.84
N ALA A 179 -16.35 4.03 0.20
CA ALA A 179 -16.69 3.12 1.28
C ALA A 179 -17.98 3.50 2.03
N SER A 180 -18.27 4.81 2.14
CA SER A 180 -19.52 5.30 2.73
C SER A 180 -20.76 5.08 1.86
N GLY A 181 -20.57 4.75 0.57
CA GLY A 181 -21.62 4.55 -0.41
C GLY A 181 -22.28 5.85 -0.90
N ASP A 182 -21.68 7.00 -0.62
CA ASP A 182 -22.09 8.29 -1.17
C ASP A 182 -21.19 8.73 -2.34
N MET A 183 -21.27 10.00 -2.75
CA MET A 183 -20.48 10.55 -3.87
C MET A 183 -19.48 11.62 -3.41
N VAL A 184 -19.32 11.81 -2.10
CA VAL A 184 -18.45 12.81 -1.51
C VAL A 184 -17.24 12.08 -0.96
N VAL A 185 -16.09 12.28 -1.60
CA VAL A 185 -14.83 11.78 -1.07
C VAL A 185 -14.45 12.59 0.17
N ASP A 186 -14.45 11.96 1.34
CA ASP A 186 -14.01 12.56 2.59
C ASP A 186 -13.32 11.57 3.55
N ALA A 187 -12.88 12.05 4.70
CA ALA A 187 -12.10 11.26 5.67
C ALA A 187 -12.86 10.06 6.27
N SER A 188 -14.16 9.91 5.99
CA SER A 188 -14.93 8.70 6.36
C SER A 188 -14.79 7.56 5.35
N ASP A 189 -14.23 7.82 4.16
CA ASP A 189 -14.03 6.81 3.14
C ASP A 189 -12.70 6.06 3.32
N THR A 190 -12.79 4.78 3.68
CA THR A 190 -11.64 3.88 3.84
C THR A 190 -10.99 3.50 2.51
N TRP A 191 -11.78 3.58 1.44
CA TRP A 191 -11.34 3.38 0.07
C TRP A 191 -12.17 4.23 -0.89
N ILE A 192 -11.60 4.50 -2.05
CA ILE A 192 -12.29 5.06 -3.22
C ILE A 192 -12.02 4.20 -4.46
N ILE A 193 -13.00 4.15 -5.34
CA ILE A 193 -12.88 3.54 -6.67
C ILE A 193 -13.07 4.64 -7.70
N ARG A 194 -12.22 4.63 -8.73
CA ARG A 194 -12.18 5.66 -9.77
C ARG A 194 -12.24 5.01 -11.14
N THR A 195 -12.98 5.62 -12.05
CA THR A 195 -13.10 5.18 -13.44
C THR A 195 -13.18 6.38 -14.36
N ASP A 196 -12.48 6.34 -15.51
CA ASP A 196 -12.75 7.24 -16.62
C ASP A 196 -13.75 6.57 -17.58
N THR A 197 -15.03 6.94 -17.45
CA THR A 197 -16.09 6.45 -18.34
C THR A 197 -16.44 7.45 -19.46
N SER A 198 -15.65 8.52 -19.63
CA SER A 198 -16.02 9.66 -20.48
C SER A 198 -15.83 9.39 -21.99
N GLY A 199 -16.76 8.62 -22.56
CA GLY A 199 -17.17 8.73 -23.96
C GLY A 199 -16.56 7.72 -24.95
N ILE A 200 -17.06 6.48 -24.94
CA ILE A 200 -17.31 5.50 -26.04
C ILE A 200 -16.35 5.35 -27.25
N SER A 201 -15.21 6.05 -27.31
CA SER A 201 -14.27 6.05 -28.44
C SER A 201 -12.82 5.76 -28.02
N LYS A 202 -12.54 5.69 -26.71
CA LYS A 202 -11.27 5.24 -26.15
C LYS A 202 -11.43 3.79 -25.66
N ILE A 203 -10.34 3.02 -25.64
CA ILE A 203 -10.30 1.80 -24.82
C ILE A 203 -10.60 2.27 -23.39
N PRO A 204 -11.58 1.71 -22.69
CA PRO A 204 -11.88 2.20 -21.36
C PRO A 204 -10.71 1.93 -20.42
N ASP A 205 -10.46 2.91 -19.57
CA ASP A 205 -9.34 2.95 -18.64
C ASP A 205 -9.60 2.01 -17.46
N PRO A 206 -8.56 1.40 -16.87
CA PRO A 206 -8.75 0.48 -15.77
C PRO A 206 -9.53 1.14 -14.63
N ILE A 207 -10.38 0.35 -13.97
CA ILE A 207 -11.02 0.78 -12.74
C ILE A 207 -9.95 0.78 -11.66
N GLN A 208 -9.62 1.93 -11.09
CA GLN A 208 -8.62 2.08 -10.05
C GLN A 208 -9.28 1.94 -8.67
N ILE A 209 -8.60 1.28 -7.74
CA ILE A 209 -9.06 1.02 -6.37
C ILE A 209 -7.98 1.52 -5.42
N HIS A 210 -8.31 2.50 -4.58
CA HIS A 210 -7.38 3.11 -3.64
C HIS A 210 -7.92 2.84 -2.25
N SER A 211 -7.20 2.06 -1.44
CA SER A 211 -7.57 1.80 -0.03
C SER A 211 -6.51 2.39 0.91
N TYR A 212 -7.00 3.16 1.89
CA TYR A 212 -6.19 4.06 2.69
C TYR A 212 -6.07 3.65 4.16
N PHE A 213 -7.12 3.02 4.70
CA PHE A 213 -7.16 2.50 6.06
C PHE A 213 -8.24 1.41 6.14
N GLY A 214 -8.29 0.65 7.24
CA GLY A 214 -9.27 -0.43 7.42
C GLY A 214 -10.04 -0.35 8.72
N GLU A 215 -10.97 -1.30 8.89
CA GLU A 215 -11.81 -1.40 10.08
C GLU A 215 -10.98 -1.41 11.37
N GLY A 216 -11.37 -0.54 12.32
CA GLY A 216 -10.75 -0.47 13.64
C GLY A 216 -9.40 0.27 13.69
N ALA A 217 -8.92 0.84 12.58
CA ALA A 217 -7.65 1.54 12.51
C ALA A 217 -7.42 2.53 13.69
N PRO A 218 -6.30 2.39 14.43
CA PRO A 218 -5.94 3.31 15.51
C PRO A 218 -5.79 4.77 15.04
N VAL A 219 -5.31 4.96 13.81
CA VAL A 219 -5.12 6.25 13.17
C VAL A 219 -5.91 6.26 11.86
N THR A 220 -6.74 7.28 11.68
CA THR A 220 -7.50 7.54 10.45
C THR A 220 -6.99 8.82 9.80
N PRO A 221 -7.17 8.98 8.48
CA PRO A 221 -6.75 10.20 7.81
C PRO A 221 -7.53 11.41 8.33
N THR A 222 -6.85 12.55 8.42
CA THR A 222 -7.48 13.84 8.74
C THR A 222 -8.12 14.47 7.51
N ILE A 223 -7.63 14.12 6.32
CA ILE A 223 -8.15 14.55 5.03
C ILE A 223 -8.11 13.36 4.08
N VAL A 224 -9.21 13.15 3.37
CA VAL A 224 -9.25 12.44 2.08
C VAL A 224 -10.00 13.40 1.16
N ARG A 225 -9.42 13.78 0.02
CA ARG A 225 -10.09 14.65 -0.94
C ARG A 225 -9.60 14.39 -2.35
N ILE A 226 -10.38 14.84 -3.32
CA ILE A 226 -9.93 15.07 -4.69
C ILE A 226 -9.55 16.54 -4.81
N ASP A 227 -8.43 16.85 -5.46
CA ASP A 227 -8.05 18.24 -5.69
C ASP A 227 -9.17 18.93 -6.50
N PRO A 228 -9.71 20.07 -6.06
CA PRO A 228 -10.69 20.81 -6.86
C PRO A 228 -10.06 21.49 -8.08
N ALA A 229 -8.74 21.63 -8.14
CA ALA A 229 -8.00 22.23 -9.25
C ALA A 229 -7.63 21.21 -10.33
N ASP A 230 -7.40 19.95 -9.95
CA ASP A 230 -7.14 18.80 -10.83
C ASP A 230 -8.08 17.65 -10.44
N ASP A 231 -9.03 17.30 -11.30
CA ASP A 231 -10.14 16.43 -10.93
C ASP A 231 -9.78 14.94 -10.86
N ASP A 232 -8.51 14.59 -11.08
CA ASP A 232 -7.87 13.28 -10.98
C ASP A 232 -7.02 13.08 -9.73
N ASP A 233 -6.43 14.14 -9.19
CA ASP A 233 -5.56 14.05 -8.02
C ASP A 233 -6.33 13.71 -6.74
N SER A 234 -6.02 12.57 -6.13
CA SER A 234 -6.47 12.23 -4.78
C SER A 234 -5.37 12.53 -3.75
N GLN A 235 -5.77 13.14 -2.64
CA GLN A 235 -4.87 13.49 -1.55
C GLN A 235 -5.41 12.93 -0.22
N VAL A 236 -4.56 12.20 0.49
CA VAL A 236 -4.85 11.65 1.82
C VAL A 236 -3.81 12.08 2.82
N LEU A 237 -4.23 12.68 3.95
CA LEU A 237 -3.33 13.14 4.99
C LEU A 237 -3.54 12.39 6.29
N PHE A 238 -2.44 11.96 6.91
CA PHE A 238 -2.38 11.39 8.25
C PHE A 238 -1.56 12.29 9.15
N ASP A 239 -2.03 12.50 10.37
CA ASP A 239 -1.25 13.14 11.43
C ASP A 239 -0.78 12.05 12.42
N LEU A 240 0.52 11.81 12.46
CA LEU A 240 1.15 10.78 13.29
C LEU A 240 1.90 11.42 14.46
N LEU A 241 1.64 10.95 15.68
CA LEU A 241 2.44 11.29 16.86
C LEU A 241 3.42 10.15 17.12
N VAL A 242 4.70 10.36 16.83
CA VAL A 242 5.74 9.31 16.90
C VAL A 242 6.70 9.62 18.06
N GLN A 243 6.83 8.71 19.03
CA GLN A 243 7.76 8.86 20.15
C GLN A 243 9.22 8.73 19.70
N ASP A 244 10.16 9.24 20.50
CA ASP A 244 11.58 9.03 20.27
C ASP A 244 11.94 7.53 20.27
N GLY A 245 12.62 7.08 19.22
CA GLY A 245 12.99 5.69 18.97
C GLY A 245 11.85 4.79 18.51
N GLU A 246 10.64 5.32 18.33
CA GLU A 246 9.48 4.56 17.83
C GLU A 246 9.45 4.55 16.30
N THR A 247 8.96 3.45 15.74
CA THR A 247 8.57 3.32 14.34
C THR A 247 7.06 3.23 14.25
N GLN A 248 6.45 4.06 13.40
CA GLN A 248 5.06 3.88 12.96
C GLN A 248 5.02 3.65 11.45
N SER A 249 4.06 2.86 11.02
CA SER A 249 3.91 2.44 9.64
C SER A 249 2.49 2.68 9.11
N LEU A 250 2.40 2.98 7.83
CA LEU A 250 1.14 3.10 7.10
C LEU A 250 1.13 2.09 5.95
N ILE A 251 0.03 1.36 5.79
CA ILE A 251 -0.19 0.46 4.66
C ILE A 251 -1.23 1.06 3.72
N PHE A 252 -0.99 0.98 2.42
CA PHE A 252 -1.94 1.38 1.39
C PHE A 252 -2.08 0.26 0.37
N TYR A 253 -3.22 0.19 -0.30
CA TYR A 253 -3.44 -0.77 -1.38
C TYR A 253 -3.91 -0.07 -2.65
N ILE A 254 -3.31 -0.45 -3.78
CA ILE A 254 -3.78 -0.09 -5.12
C ILE A 254 -4.25 -1.35 -5.81
N GLY A 255 -5.52 -1.37 -6.22
CA GLY A 255 -6.06 -2.40 -7.10
C GLY A 255 -6.40 -1.84 -8.47
N VAL A 256 -6.42 -2.71 -9.47
CA VAL A 256 -7.00 -2.41 -10.79
C VAL A 256 -8.00 -3.49 -11.19
N ALA A 257 -9.11 -3.10 -11.80
CA ALA A 257 -10.10 -4.03 -12.37
C ALA A 257 -10.40 -3.75 -13.84
N ASP A 258 -10.86 -4.78 -14.55
CA ASP A 258 -11.17 -4.71 -15.99
C ASP A 258 -12.41 -3.84 -16.23
N PRO A 259 -12.27 -2.71 -16.94
CA PRO A 259 -13.39 -1.78 -17.17
C PRO A 259 -14.35 -2.25 -18.28
N VAL A 260 -13.94 -3.23 -19.09
CA VAL A 260 -14.75 -3.81 -20.17
C VAL A 260 -15.63 -4.95 -19.66
N ALA A 261 -15.24 -5.58 -18.54
CA ALA A 261 -16.01 -6.65 -17.94
C ALA A 261 -17.36 -6.09 -17.43
N PRO A 262 -18.50 -6.74 -17.75
CA PRO A 262 -19.81 -6.34 -17.21
C PRO A 262 -19.87 -6.31 -15.68
N THR A 263 -18.91 -6.97 -15.03
CA THR A 263 -18.75 -7.11 -13.59
C THR A 263 -17.59 -6.29 -13.04
N GLY A 264 -16.85 -5.53 -13.85
CA GLY A 264 -15.62 -4.85 -13.44
C GLY A 264 -15.80 -3.98 -12.19
N LEU A 265 -16.82 -3.10 -12.19
CA LEU A 265 -17.11 -2.26 -11.03
C LEU A 265 -17.54 -3.08 -9.80
N THR A 266 -18.32 -4.14 -10.00
CA THR A 266 -18.73 -5.03 -8.90
C THR A 266 -17.54 -5.77 -8.31
N GLU A 267 -16.60 -6.22 -9.14
CA GLU A 267 -15.36 -6.88 -8.72
C GLU A 267 -14.44 -5.90 -7.99
N ALA A 268 -14.36 -4.64 -8.48
CA ALA A 268 -13.62 -3.58 -7.82
C ALA A 268 -14.18 -3.26 -6.43
N ILE A 269 -15.51 -3.13 -6.29
CA ILE A 269 -16.17 -2.94 -4.99
C ILE A 269 -15.90 -4.13 -4.07
N ALA A 270 -16.04 -5.37 -4.57
CA ALA A 270 -15.78 -6.55 -3.76
C ALA A 270 -14.31 -6.65 -3.30
N LEU A 271 -13.36 -6.20 -4.12
CA LEU A 271 -11.96 -6.10 -3.71
C LEU A 271 -11.77 -4.98 -2.69
N ALA A 272 -12.36 -3.81 -2.89
CA ALA A 272 -12.25 -2.69 -1.95
C ALA A 272 -12.87 -3.02 -0.58
N ASP A 273 -14.03 -3.68 -0.54
CA ASP A 273 -14.66 -4.18 0.69
C ASP A 273 -13.78 -5.21 1.42
N ARG A 274 -13.03 -6.05 0.68
CA ARG A 274 -12.03 -6.95 1.29
C ARG A 274 -10.86 -6.18 1.93
N LEU A 275 -10.44 -5.07 1.30
CA LEU A 275 -9.36 -4.22 1.80
C LEU A 275 -9.78 -3.37 3.00
N ASP A 276 -11.08 -3.13 3.18
CA ASP A 276 -11.66 -2.46 4.35
C ASP A 276 -11.73 -3.36 5.60
N ALA A 277 -11.46 -4.66 5.45
CA ALA A 277 -11.60 -5.62 6.55
C ALA A 277 -10.58 -5.39 7.67
N SER A 278 -10.82 -6.02 8.83
CA SER A 278 -9.87 -6.03 9.94
C SER A 278 -8.51 -6.58 9.51
N GLY A 279 -7.44 -6.17 10.20
CA GLY A 279 -6.09 -6.65 9.89
C GLY A 279 -5.94 -8.17 10.00
N ASP A 280 -6.74 -8.82 10.85
CA ASP A 280 -6.83 -10.28 10.91
C ASP A 280 -7.37 -10.90 9.64
N GLN A 281 -8.42 -10.31 9.07
CA GLN A 281 -8.96 -10.79 7.80
C GLN A 281 -7.96 -10.54 6.66
N LEU A 282 -7.27 -9.39 6.64
CA LEU A 282 -6.20 -9.13 5.66
C LEU A 282 -5.08 -10.17 5.77
N ARG A 283 -4.76 -10.61 6.99
CA ARG A 283 -3.78 -11.69 7.21
C ARG A 283 -4.26 -13.03 6.67
N LEU A 284 -5.51 -13.41 6.95
CA LEU A 284 -6.12 -14.64 6.45
C LEU A 284 -6.20 -14.66 4.93
N ASP A 285 -6.47 -13.50 4.33
CA ASP A 285 -6.50 -13.32 2.87
C ASP A 285 -5.09 -13.28 2.25
N GLY A 286 -4.03 -13.32 3.06
CA GLY A 286 -2.65 -13.25 2.59
C GLY A 286 -2.21 -11.86 2.13
N LEU A 287 -3.00 -10.82 2.38
CA LEU A 287 -2.74 -9.43 1.98
C LEU A 287 -1.64 -8.75 2.82
N LEU A 288 -1.21 -9.42 3.90
CA LEU A 288 -0.03 -9.06 4.69
C LEU A 288 1.20 -9.93 4.39
N ALA A 289 1.20 -10.69 3.28
CA ALA A 289 2.34 -11.52 2.89
C ALA A 289 3.66 -10.71 2.89
N GLY A 290 4.70 -11.25 3.52
CA GLY A 290 6.00 -10.59 3.67
C GLY A 290 6.11 -9.59 4.83
N ILE A 291 5.02 -9.25 5.51
CA ILE A 291 5.04 -8.42 6.72
C ILE A 291 5.14 -9.34 7.95
N GLY A 292 6.26 -9.23 8.68
CA GLY A 292 6.45 -9.96 9.94
C GLY A 292 5.70 -9.31 11.11
N PRO A 293 5.49 -10.03 12.24
CA PRO A 293 4.76 -9.52 13.40
C PRO A 293 5.28 -8.19 13.94
N ALA A 294 6.61 -8.04 14.03
CA ALA A 294 7.23 -6.80 14.51
C ALA A 294 6.87 -5.58 13.65
N THR A 295 6.75 -5.74 12.33
CA THR A 295 6.34 -4.67 11.42
C THR A 295 4.83 -4.49 11.39
N ALA A 296 4.07 -5.58 11.50
CA ALA A 296 2.62 -5.52 11.64
C ALA A 296 2.21 -4.65 12.84
N ASN A 297 2.91 -4.79 13.97
CA ASN A 297 2.65 -4.03 15.20
C ASN A 297 3.00 -2.54 15.10
N THR A 298 3.73 -2.11 14.07
CA THR A 298 3.99 -0.69 13.83
C THR A 298 2.93 -0.06 12.92
N VAL A 299 2.06 -0.85 12.28
CA VAL A 299 1.03 -0.32 11.37
C VAL A 299 -0.08 0.34 12.17
N VAL A 300 -0.40 1.59 11.83
CA VAL A 300 -1.35 2.40 12.59
C VAL A 300 -2.65 2.73 11.85
N ASN A 301 -2.69 2.58 10.53
CA ASN A 301 -3.91 2.80 9.72
C ASN A 301 -4.69 1.51 9.42
N TYR A 302 -4.31 0.40 10.05
CA TYR A 302 -5.08 -0.83 10.09
C TYR A 302 -4.97 -1.38 11.50
N LEU A 303 -6.07 -1.94 12.05
CA LEU A 303 -5.98 -2.72 13.27
C LEU A 303 -5.42 -4.09 12.92
N ILE A 304 -4.10 -4.15 12.82
CA ILE A 304 -3.36 -5.39 12.63
C ILE A 304 -3.02 -5.88 14.02
N ASP A 305 -3.99 -6.51 14.68
CA ASP A 305 -3.71 -7.19 15.94
C ASP A 305 -2.59 -8.20 15.68
N GLU A 306 -1.57 -8.19 16.53
CA GLU A 306 -0.62 -9.28 16.53
C GLU A 306 -1.48 -10.53 16.74
N PRO A 307 -1.38 -11.56 15.87
CA PRO A 307 -2.03 -12.79 16.18
C PRO A 307 -1.53 -13.16 17.58
N CYS A 308 -2.46 -13.31 18.51
CA CYS A 308 -2.19 -13.87 19.82
C CYS A 308 -2.56 -15.33 19.75
N PRO A 309 -1.74 -16.24 19.17
CA PRO A 309 -2.08 -17.65 19.14
C PRO A 309 -2.49 -18.18 20.52
N ALA A 310 -1.86 -17.65 21.57
CA ALA A 310 -2.17 -18.02 22.95
C ALA A 310 -3.56 -17.58 23.42
N ASP A 311 -4.22 -16.60 22.80
CA ASP A 311 -5.63 -16.24 23.04
C ASP A 311 -6.54 -17.18 22.24
N THR A 312 -6.56 -18.45 22.67
CA THR A 312 -7.31 -19.50 21.97
C THR A 312 -8.82 -19.36 22.13
N ASN A 313 -9.28 -18.53 23.08
CA ASN A 313 -10.71 -18.27 23.28
C ASN A 313 -11.21 -17.02 22.53
N GLY A 314 -10.31 -16.14 22.10
CA GLY A 314 -10.58 -14.97 21.28
C GLY A 314 -11.26 -13.83 22.05
N ASP A 315 -11.02 -13.72 23.36
CA ASP A 315 -11.57 -12.62 24.18
C ASP A 315 -10.66 -11.39 24.25
N GLY A 316 -9.53 -11.42 23.53
CA GLY A 316 -8.52 -10.37 23.48
C GLY A 316 -7.57 -10.37 24.67
N VAL A 317 -7.61 -11.39 25.54
CA VAL A 317 -6.80 -11.44 26.77
C VAL A 317 -6.20 -12.82 26.98
N VAL A 318 -4.89 -12.93 26.75
CA VAL A 318 -4.12 -14.15 27.09
C VAL A 318 -4.16 -14.40 28.60
N SER A 319 -4.88 -15.45 28.99
CA SER A 319 -5.19 -15.80 30.36
C SER A 319 -5.26 -17.32 30.56
N PRO A 320 -5.36 -17.82 31.80
CA PRO A 320 -5.58 -19.25 32.03
C PRO A 320 -6.86 -19.81 31.38
N ALA A 321 -7.81 -18.96 30.97
CA ALA A 321 -9.00 -19.40 30.23
C ALA A 321 -8.62 -19.97 28.86
N ASP A 322 -7.60 -19.39 28.20
CA ASP A 322 -7.14 -19.85 26.90
C ASP A 322 -6.52 -21.23 26.93
N PHE A 323 -5.90 -21.61 28.03
CA PHE A 323 -5.40 -22.97 28.16
C PHE A 323 -6.54 -23.99 28.10
N SER A 324 -7.69 -23.65 28.70
CA SER A 324 -8.87 -24.51 28.65
C SER A 324 -9.45 -24.55 27.23
N ALA A 325 -9.53 -23.40 26.56
CA ALA A 325 -9.95 -23.33 25.15
C ALA A 325 -9.00 -24.11 24.22
N TRP A 326 -7.68 -24.02 24.44
CA TRP A 326 -6.67 -24.77 23.68
C TRP A 326 -6.80 -26.27 23.90
N ILE A 327 -7.03 -26.74 25.13
CA ILE A 327 -7.31 -28.17 25.41
C ILE A 327 -8.55 -28.62 24.63
N ASP A 328 -9.62 -27.83 24.62
CA ASP A 328 -10.84 -28.14 23.88
C ASP A 328 -10.59 -28.17 22.37
N ALA A 329 -9.83 -27.21 21.83
CA ALA A 329 -9.41 -27.18 20.44
C ALA A 329 -8.59 -28.42 20.07
N PHE A 330 -7.61 -28.79 20.90
CA PHE A 330 -6.73 -29.94 20.71
C PHE A 330 -7.51 -31.27 20.70
N ASN A 331 -8.42 -31.45 21.65
CA ASN A 331 -9.26 -32.65 21.74
C ASN A 331 -10.22 -32.80 20.57
N ASN A 332 -10.64 -31.68 19.96
CA ASN A 332 -11.57 -31.66 18.83
C ASN A 332 -10.87 -31.45 17.47
N GLN A 333 -9.54 -31.34 17.46
CA GLN A 333 -8.73 -31.08 16.25
C GLN A 333 -9.20 -29.83 15.49
N LEU A 334 -9.44 -28.73 16.22
CA LEU A 334 -9.86 -27.44 15.66
C LEU A 334 -8.64 -26.60 15.26
N PRO A 335 -8.71 -25.72 14.24
CA PRO A 335 -7.55 -24.94 13.78
C PRO A 335 -6.80 -24.17 14.89
N ALA A 336 -7.48 -23.71 15.93
CA ALA A 336 -6.87 -22.95 17.02
C ALA A 336 -5.90 -23.75 17.90
N CYS A 337 -5.85 -25.09 17.79
CA CYS A 337 -4.81 -25.86 18.48
C CYS A 337 -3.45 -25.84 17.77
N ASP A 338 -3.39 -25.48 16.49
CA ASP A 338 -2.13 -25.35 15.74
C ASP A 338 -1.45 -24.03 16.12
N GLN A 339 -0.53 -24.12 17.05
CA GLN A 339 0.13 -22.98 17.70
C GLN A 339 1.50 -22.70 17.10
N ASN A 340 2.00 -23.63 16.29
CA ASN A 340 3.27 -23.50 15.58
C ASN A 340 3.09 -23.18 14.07
N GLY A 341 1.85 -23.25 13.56
CA GLY A 341 1.47 -22.92 12.19
C GLY A 341 1.84 -24.00 11.16
N ASP A 342 2.07 -25.25 11.57
CA ASP A 342 2.50 -26.33 10.67
C ASP A 342 1.34 -27.11 10.00
N GLY A 343 0.11 -26.72 10.31
CA GLY A 343 -1.12 -27.31 9.78
C GLY A 343 -1.54 -28.60 10.49
N GLN A 344 -0.88 -28.99 11.58
CA GLN A 344 -1.24 -30.14 12.40
C GLN A 344 -1.51 -29.71 13.84
N CYS A 345 -2.48 -30.36 14.48
CA CYS A 345 -2.69 -30.25 15.93
C CYS A 345 -2.11 -31.46 16.64
N ASP A 346 -0.87 -31.34 17.08
CA ASP A 346 -0.11 -32.40 17.71
C ASP A 346 0.57 -31.94 19.02
N PRO A 347 1.22 -32.85 19.78
CA PRO A 347 1.80 -32.47 21.06
C PRO A 347 2.90 -31.38 21.00
N THR A 348 3.45 -31.07 19.83
CA THR A 348 4.42 -29.97 19.67
C THR A 348 3.74 -28.61 19.85
N ASP A 349 2.45 -28.50 19.53
CA ASP A 349 1.66 -27.29 19.74
C ASP A 349 1.52 -26.88 21.19
N PHE A 350 1.54 -27.84 22.12
CA PHE A 350 1.56 -27.49 23.55
C PHE A 350 2.80 -26.68 23.92
N THR A 351 3.95 -27.03 23.33
CA THR A 351 5.20 -26.29 23.59
C THR A 351 5.15 -24.90 22.96
N ALA A 352 4.58 -24.79 21.75
CA ALA A 352 4.36 -23.51 21.09
C ALA A 352 3.37 -22.64 21.87
N TRP A 353 2.24 -23.19 22.31
CA TRP A 353 1.25 -22.50 23.15
C TRP A 353 1.88 -21.94 24.42
N VAL A 354 2.70 -22.72 25.13
CA VAL A 354 3.40 -22.25 26.34
C VAL A 354 4.38 -21.12 26.01
N ALA A 355 5.07 -21.18 24.87
CA ALA A 355 5.94 -20.09 24.44
C ALA A 355 5.14 -18.82 24.14
N ASN A 356 4.06 -18.95 23.36
CA ASN A 356 3.15 -17.86 23.01
C ASN A 356 2.52 -17.24 24.28
N PHE A 357 2.04 -18.06 25.22
CA PHE A 357 1.47 -17.61 26.49
C PHE A 357 2.45 -16.82 27.36
N ASN A 358 3.71 -17.24 27.42
CA ASN A 358 4.74 -16.54 28.20
C ASN A 358 5.25 -15.27 27.51
N ASN A 359 5.17 -15.21 26.19
CA ASN A 359 5.50 -14.01 25.41
C ASN A 359 4.36 -12.99 25.46
N GLY A 360 3.12 -13.45 25.67
CA GLY A 360 1.92 -12.63 25.68
C GLY A 360 1.33 -12.42 24.29
N CYS A 361 0.49 -11.39 24.22
CA CYS A 361 0.29 -10.52 23.07
C CYS A 361 1.22 -9.31 23.29
#